data_AF-A0A4R9GTD1-F1
#
_entry.id   AF-A0A4R9GTD1-F1
#
_cell.length_a   1.000
_cell.length_b   1.000
_cell.length_c   1.000
_cell.angle_alpha   90.00
_cell.angle_beta   90.00
_cell.angle_gamma   90.00
#
_symmetry.space_group_name_H-M   'P 1'
#
loop_
_entity.id
_entity.type
_entity.pdbx_description
1 polymer ?
#
loop_
_entity_poly.entity_id
_entity_poly.type
_entity_poly.pdbx_seq_one_letter_code
_entity_poly.pdbx_strand_id
1 'polypeptide(L)'
;MRTHNMRILLVSILVLGSLFCQNSSKHTDLSTLLGLGNPVITQIDPPSGSPPIAPYLPTQLTITGRNFGTDITTSAVTINGVTATILTANSTTITTTVPAGASSGLLYVMKTNGVVLCDPLNGSTATNCYGSKFYVDCYKAYNGAYGTELGITYPTAKSFAINGQVETHAIRVDLNLNGPTNVKIGCDTYAAITYFSPTCGQTNMGAFSNPASWVYQPTINFPTYYTVQMFITAGTGNCNISFP
;
A
#
# COMPACT_ATOMS: atom_id res chain seq x y z
N MET A 1 18.50 25.43 95.34
CA MET A 1 18.88 26.35 94.24
C MET A 1 20.17 25.86 93.63
N ARG A 2 20.27 26.00 92.30
CA ARG A 2 21.39 25.68 91.40
C ARG A 2 21.36 24.29 90.77
N THR A 3 20.96 24.34 89.50
CA THR A 3 20.81 23.32 88.47
C THR A 3 22.17 22.92 87.89
N HIS A 4 22.34 21.63 87.55
CA HIS A 4 23.36 21.17 86.61
C HIS A 4 22.68 20.35 85.52
N ASN A 5 22.70 20.91 84.30
CA ASN A 5 22.24 20.30 83.07
C ASN A 5 23.28 19.28 82.58
N MET A 6 22.90 18.00 82.46
CA MET A 6 23.66 16.98 81.76
C MET A 6 22.96 16.66 80.44
N ARG A 7 23.58 17.04 79.32
CA ARG A 7 23.07 16.83 77.97
C ARG A 7 23.29 15.36 77.56
N ILE A 8 22.22 14.61 77.36
CA ILE A 8 22.22 13.30 76.68
C ILE A 8 21.71 13.53 75.26
N LEU A 9 22.56 13.24 74.28
CA LEU A 9 22.29 13.37 72.85
C LEU A 9 21.54 12.12 72.37
N LEU A 10 20.22 12.21 72.16
CA LEU A 10 19.45 11.18 71.46
C LEU A 10 19.49 11.46 69.95
N VAL A 11 20.09 10.53 69.21
CA VAL A 11 20.05 10.51 67.73
C VAL A 11 18.78 9.77 67.31
N SER A 12 17.78 10.51 66.84
CA SER A 12 16.56 9.98 66.24
C SER A 12 16.76 9.79 64.74
N ILE A 13 16.81 8.52 64.29
CA ILE A 13 16.85 8.14 62.88
C ILE A 13 15.45 8.31 62.30
N LEU A 14 15.27 9.34 61.45
CA LEU A 14 14.06 9.54 60.64
C LEU A 14 14.13 8.61 59.42
N VAL A 15 13.36 7.52 59.43
CA VAL A 15 13.14 6.70 58.24
C VAL A 15 12.14 7.43 57.34
N LEU A 16 12.63 8.15 56.33
CA LEU A 16 11.79 8.63 55.23
C LEU A 16 11.38 7.41 54.39
N GLY A 17 10.15 6.95 54.57
CA GLY A 17 9.50 6.05 53.63
C GLY A 17 9.27 6.79 52.32
N SER A 18 10.16 6.61 51.34
CA SER A 18 9.92 7.00 49.97
C SER A 18 8.78 6.14 49.41
N LEU A 19 7.59 6.71 49.34
CA LEU A 19 6.53 6.23 48.46
C LEU A 19 7.05 6.33 47.02
N PHE A 20 7.63 5.24 46.54
CA PHE A 20 7.74 5.00 45.11
C PHE A 20 6.32 4.85 44.57
N CYS A 21 5.76 5.93 44.05
CA CYS A 21 4.66 5.82 43.11
C CYS A 21 5.24 5.19 41.84
N GLN A 22 5.14 3.86 41.74
CA GLN A 22 5.31 3.18 40.47
C GLN A 22 4.17 3.63 39.56
N ASN A 23 4.44 4.63 38.70
CA ASN A 23 3.55 4.97 37.59
C ASN A 23 3.57 3.81 36.59
N SER A 24 2.79 2.78 36.88
CA SER A 24 2.32 1.80 35.93
C SER A 24 0.81 1.92 35.87
N SER A 25 0.34 2.85 35.06
CA SER A 25 -1.05 2.91 34.67
C SER A 25 -1.08 3.19 33.18
N LYS A 26 -1.34 2.14 32.40
CA LYS A 26 -1.79 2.26 31.01
C LYS A 26 -3.19 2.89 31.05
N HIS A 27 -3.28 4.18 31.34
CA HIS A 27 -4.50 4.93 31.10
C HIS A 27 -4.57 5.16 29.59
N THR A 28 -5.52 4.50 28.94
CA THR A 28 -6.02 4.96 27.65
C THR A 28 -6.58 6.35 27.89
N ASP A 29 -5.83 7.39 27.54
CA ASP A 29 -6.20 8.77 27.78
C ASP A 29 -7.59 9.02 27.17
N LEU A 30 -8.46 9.70 27.90
CA LEU A 30 -9.80 10.07 27.44
C LEU A 30 -9.72 10.80 26.08
N SER A 31 -8.62 11.49 25.79
CA SER A 31 -8.34 12.05 24.46
C SER A 31 -8.31 10.98 23.36
N THR A 32 -7.66 9.83 23.58
CA THR A 32 -7.63 8.71 22.64
C THR A 32 -8.97 7.99 22.53
N LEU A 33 -9.74 7.93 23.61
CA LEU A 33 -11.10 7.35 23.62
C LEU A 33 -12.12 8.24 22.90
N LEU A 34 -11.94 9.56 22.97
CA LEU A 34 -12.76 10.56 22.28
C LEU A 34 -12.25 10.88 20.86
N GLY A 35 -11.16 10.24 20.42
CA GLY A 35 -10.53 10.53 19.13
C GLY A 35 -10.00 11.96 19.02
N LEU A 36 -9.64 12.61 20.12
CA LEU A 36 -9.02 13.93 20.19
C LEU A 36 -7.51 13.78 19.96
N GLY A 37 -7.11 13.72 18.69
CA GLY A 37 -5.71 13.60 18.26
C GLY A 37 -5.61 13.43 16.75
N ASN A 38 -4.43 13.57 16.16
CA ASN A 38 -4.29 13.39 14.72
C ASN A 38 -4.30 11.89 14.36
N PRO A 39 -4.92 11.50 13.22
CA PRO A 39 -4.93 10.11 12.77
C PRO A 39 -3.51 9.55 12.67
N VAL A 40 -3.30 8.29 13.07
CA VAL A 40 -2.03 7.58 12.87
C VAL A 40 -2.31 6.19 12.35
N ILE A 41 -1.71 5.86 11.21
CA ILE A 41 -1.77 4.53 10.60
C ILE A 41 -0.66 3.66 11.20
N THR A 42 -1.00 2.48 11.70
CA THR A 42 -0.03 1.47 12.16
C THR A 42 0.06 0.30 11.21
N GLN A 43 -1.01 -0.03 10.49
CA GLN A 43 -1.04 -1.12 9.53
C GLN A 43 -2.08 -0.88 8.44
N ILE A 44 -1.76 -1.35 7.23
CA ILE A 44 -2.70 -1.49 6.12
C ILE A 44 -2.66 -2.96 5.70
N ASP A 45 -3.81 -3.62 5.70
CA ASP A 45 -3.94 -5.01 5.29
C ASP A 45 -5.07 -5.17 4.26
N PRO A 46 -4.79 -5.71 3.06
CA PRO A 46 -3.45 -6.00 2.53
C PRO A 46 -2.62 -4.74 2.21
N PRO A 47 -1.28 -4.82 2.17
CA PRO A 47 -0.40 -3.68 1.87
C PRO A 47 -0.40 -3.23 0.39
N SER A 48 -1.12 -3.96 -0.46
CA SER A 48 -1.35 -3.67 -1.87
C SER A 48 -2.77 -4.05 -2.28
N GLY A 49 -3.30 -3.46 -3.34
CA GLY A 49 -4.65 -3.72 -3.81
C GLY A 49 -4.88 -3.28 -5.24
N SER A 50 -5.94 -3.80 -5.85
CA SER A 50 -6.38 -3.37 -7.18
C SER A 50 -7.61 -2.46 -7.08
N PRO A 51 -7.69 -1.36 -7.85
CA PRO A 51 -8.93 -0.64 -8.12
C PRO A 51 -9.95 -1.56 -8.83
N PRO A 52 -11.21 -1.14 -9.04
CA PRO A 52 -12.15 -1.95 -9.80
C PRO A 52 -11.67 -2.13 -11.26
N ILE A 53 -11.61 -3.39 -11.72
CA ILE A 53 -11.31 -3.75 -13.12
C ILE A 53 -12.42 -4.70 -13.55
N ALA A 54 -13.37 -4.25 -14.37
CA ALA A 54 -14.54 -5.07 -14.72
C ALA A 54 -14.13 -6.45 -15.29
N PRO A 55 -14.75 -7.55 -14.85
CA PRO A 55 -15.88 -7.65 -13.91
C PRO A 55 -15.48 -7.74 -12.43
N TYR A 56 -14.20 -7.61 -12.09
CA TYR A 56 -13.65 -7.79 -10.75
C TYR A 56 -13.90 -6.56 -9.85
N LEU A 57 -14.26 -6.85 -8.60
CA LEU A 57 -14.46 -5.85 -7.55
C LEU A 57 -13.11 -5.29 -7.05
N PRO A 58 -13.09 -4.07 -6.49
CA PRO A 58 -11.88 -3.50 -5.90
C PRO A 58 -11.44 -4.29 -4.67
N THR A 59 -10.14 -4.21 -4.36
CA THR A 59 -9.61 -4.77 -3.11
C THR A 59 -10.16 -4.01 -1.92
N GLN A 60 -10.75 -4.73 -0.97
CA GLN A 60 -11.10 -4.20 0.35
C GLN A 60 -9.85 -4.13 1.23
N LEU A 61 -9.69 -3.01 1.93
CA LEU A 61 -8.58 -2.73 2.83
C LEU A 61 -9.10 -2.61 4.27
N THR A 62 -8.32 -3.12 5.21
CA THR A 62 -8.42 -2.83 6.64
C THR A 62 -7.23 -1.97 7.04
N ILE A 63 -7.52 -0.77 7.54
CA ILE A 63 -6.52 0.17 8.04
C ILE A 63 -6.64 0.18 9.56
N THR A 64 -5.55 -0.17 10.25
CA THR A 64 -5.47 -0.17 11.71
C THR A 64 -4.62 1.00 12.18
N GLY A 65 -4.99 1.59 13.31
CA GLY A 65 -4.31 2.75 13.86
C GLY A 65 -4.98 3.32 15.10
N ARG A 66 -4.93 4.65 15.21
CA ARG A 66 -5.53 5.43 16.31
C ARG A 66 -6.08 6.76 15.80
N ASN A 67 -7.04 7.30 16.55
CA ASN A 67 -7.64 8.63 16.35
C ASN A 67 -8.31 8.84 14.98
N PHE A 68 -8.86 7.79 14.38
CA PHE A 68 -9.48 7.87 13.05
C PHE A 68 -10.81 8.65 13.03
N GLY A 69 -11.53 8.68 14.15
CA GLY A 69 -12.92 9.15 14.22
C GLY A 69 -13.84 8.01 14.66
N THR A 70 -15.06 8.29 15.08
CA THR A 70 -15.98 7.26 15.58
C THR A 70 -16.96 6.76 14.52
N ASP A 71 -17.03 7.42 13.36
CA ASP A 71 -17.91 7.03 12.26
C ASP A 71 -17.33 7.40 10.88
N ILE A 72 -18.03 6.97 9.82
CA ILE A 72 -17.64 7.20 8.43
C ILE A 72 -17.67 8.69 8.05
N THR A 73 -18.54 9.48 8.68
CA THR A 73 -18.75 10.90 8.37
C THR A 73 -17.66 11.79 8.96
N THR A 74 -16.93 11.26 9.94
CA THR A 74 -15.85 11.95 10.63
C THR A 74 -14.46 11.60 10.10
N SER A 75 -14.40 10.72 9.10
CA SER A 75 -13.16 10.14 8.57
C SER A 75 -13.10 10.26 7.04
N ALA A 76 -11.90 10.39 6.49
CA ALA A 76 -11.66 10.33 5.05
C ALA A 76 -10.39 9.51 4.77
N VAL A 77 -10.37 8.78 3.65
CA VAL A 77 -9.19 8.04 3.18
C VAL A 77 -8.87 8.48 1.76
N THR A 78 -7.60 8.70 1.45
CA THR A 78 -7.13 8.93 0.08
C THR A 78 -5.97 8.02 -0.27
N ILE A 79 -5.94 7.51 -1.50
CA ILE A 79 -4.84 6.75 -2.08
C ILE A 79 -4.29 7.54 -3.27
N ASN A 80 -3.07 8.02 -3.14
CA ASN A 80 -2.41 8.89 -4.12
C ASN A 80 -3.30 10.07 -4.58
N GLY A 81 -3.96 10.71 -3.62
CA GLY A 81 -4.87 11.85 -3.85
C GLY A 81 -6.30 11.47 -4.27
N VAL A 82 -6.60 10.19 -4.54
CA VAL A 82 -7.96 9.75 -4.90
C VAL A 82 -8.73 9.32 -3.64
N THR A 83 -9.89 9.91 -3.41
CA THR A 83 -10.76 9.59 -2.26
C THR A 83 -11.32 8.18 -2.36
N ALA A 84 -11.12 7.40 -1.30
CA ALA A 84 -11.63 6.04 -1.16
C ALA A 84 -12.97 6.04 -0.41
N THR A 85 -13.85 5.10 -0.77
CA THR A 85 -15.13 4.90 -0.07
C THR A 85 -14.87 4.17 1.25
N ILE A 86 -15.23 4.79 2.37
CA ILE A 86 -15.18 4.15 3.69
C ILE A 86 -16.44 3.29 3.87
N LEU A 87 -16.25 2.03 4.24
CA LEU A 87 -17.33 1.07 4.52
C LEU A 87 -17.68 1.08 6.02
N THR A 88 -16.66 1.05 6.88
CA THR A 88 -16.81 1.19 8.33
C THR A 88 -15.64 2.00 8.91
N ALA A 89 -15.89 2.72 10.00
CA ALA A 89 -14.86 3.44 10.73
C ALA A 89 -15.15 3.44 12.22
N ASN A 90 -14.10 3.26 13.03
CA ASN A 90 -14.08 3.51 14.46
C ASN A 90 -12.71 4.10 14.83
N SER A 91 -12.48 4.38 16.12
CA SER A 91 -11.29 5.12 16.57
C SER A 91 -9.96 4.44 16.22
N THR A 92 -9.95 3.13 15.96
CA THR A 92 -8.74 2.34 15.70
C THR A 92 -8.74 1.60 14.37
N THR A 93 -9.87 1.52 13.67
CA THR A 93 -10.01 0.71 12.46
C THR A 93 -10.90 1.40 11.43
N ILE A 94 -10.44 1.44 10.18
CA ILE A 94 -11.23 1.80 9.02
C ILE A 94 -11.24 0.62 8.05
N THR A 95 -12.41 0.25 7.53
CA THR A 95 -12.50 -0.60 6.34
C THR A 95 -12.90 0.26 5.14
N THR A 96 -12.21 0.07 4.02
CA THR A 96 -12.39 0.87 2.79
C THR A 96 -12.08 0.04 1.55
N THR A 97 -12.18 0.60 0.36
CA THR A 97 -11.83 -0.06 -0.90
C THR A 97 -10.84 0.79 -1.70
N VAL A 98 -10.01 0.16 -2.53
CA VAL A 98 -9.17 0.90 -3.49
C VAL A 98 -10.09 1.57 -4.52
N PRO A 99 -10.08 2.91 -4.65
CA PRO A 99 -11.01 3.61 -5.52
C PRO A 99 -10.59 3.53 -6.99
N ALA A 100 -11.57 3.69 -7.89
CA ALA A 100 -11.29 3.85 -9.32
C ALA A 100 -10.39 5.06 -9.57
N GLY A 101 -9.38 4.89 -10.43
CA GLY A 101 -8.40 5.95 -10.72
C GLY A 101 -7.24 6.04 -9.72
N ALA A 102 -7.23 5.25 -8.64
CA ALA A 102 -6.08 5.17 -7.75
C ALA A 102 -4.84 4.60 -8.47
N SER A 103 -3.67 5.15 -8.16
CA SER A 103 -2.37 4.62 -8.55
C SER A 103 -1.47 4.46 -7.32
N SER A 104 -0.36 3.73 -7.46
CA SER A 104 0.61 3.55 -6.38
C SER A 104 1.11 4.89 -5.85
N GLY A 105 1.20 5.02 -4.52
CA GLY A 105 1.59 6.28 -3.89
C GLY A 105 1.36 6.27 -2.39
N LEU A 106 1.08 7.46 -1.85
CA LEU A 106 0.83 7.64 -0.42
C LEU A 106 -0.66 7.49 -0.09
N LEU A 107 -0.95 6.73 0.96
CA LEU A 107 -2.25 6.58 1.58
C LEU A 107 -2.31 7.47 2.83
N TYR A 108 -3.38 8.23 2.96
CA TYR A 108 -3.67 9.08 4.12
C TYR A 108 -5.03 8.74 4.72
N VAL A 109 -5.14 8.93 6.03
CA VAL A 109 -6.39 8.99 6.79
C VAL A 109 -6.57 10.40 7.34
N MET A 110 -7.69 11.05 7.12
CA MET A 110 -7.96 12.42 7.57
C MET A 110 -9.25 12.49 8.36
N LYS A 111 -9.42 13.57 9.13
CA LYS A 111 -10.73 13.95 9.69
C LYS A 111 -11.47 14.90 8.76
N THR A 112 -12.72 15.22 9.07
CA THR A 112 -13.71 15.91 8.21
C THR A 112 -13.37 17.30 7.67
N ASN A 113 -12.13 17.77 7.77
CA ASN A 113 -11.65 18.98 7.10
C ASN A 113 -10.69 18.69 5.94
N GLY A 114 -10.37 17.41 5.66
CA GLY A 114 -9.44 17.04 4.59
C GLY A 114 -8.00 17.49 4.82
N VAL A 115 -7.67 17.92 6.05
CA VAL A 115 -6.32 18.37 6.39
C VAL A 115 -5.55 17.16 6.94
N VAL A 116 -4.45 16.83 6.28
CA VAL A 116 -3.43 15.93 6.84
C VAL A 116 -2.73 16.70 7.96
N LEU A 117 -3.10 16.40 9.20
CA LEU A 117 -2.49 17.02 10.37
C LEU A 117 -1.41 16.09 10.94
N CYS A 118 -0.22 16.64 11.14
CA CYS A 118 0.89 15.96 11.80
C CYS A 118 0.67 15.97 13.31
N ASP A 119 0.82 14.83 13.98
CA ASP A 119 0.76 14.75 15.44
C ASP A 119 2.01 15.42 16.05
N PRO A 120 1.89 16.58 16.71
CA PRO A 120 3.03 17.31 17.25
C PRO A 120 3.68 16.60 18.45
N LEU A 121 3.04 15.56 19.01
CA LEU A 121 3.50 14.85 20.21
C LEU A 121 4.21 13.52 19.93
N ASN A 122 4.30 13.05 18.67
CA ASN A 122 4.68 11.66 18.38
C ASN A 122 5.78 11.44 17.33
N GLY A 123 6.71 12.39 17.15
CA GLY A 123 7.97 12.19 16.41
C GLY A 123 7.82 11.46 15.06
N SER A 124 8.85 10.75 14.62
CA SER A 124 8.86 9.98 13.35
C SER A 124 7.88 8.79 13.28
N THR A 125 7.06 8.58 14.33
CA THR A 125 6.03 7.53 14.40
C THR A 125 4.61 8.03 14.08
N ALA A 126 4.46 9.32 13.74
CA ALA A 126 3.23 9.89 13.22
C ALA A 126 3.06 9.56 11.72
N THR A 127 2.83 8.29 11.39
CA THR A 127 2.81 7.75 10.01
C THR A 127 1.92 8.52 9.05
N ASN A 128 0.81 9.06 9.54
CA ASN A 128 -0.13 9.77 8.68
C ASN A 128 0.39 11.12 8.16
N CYS A 129 1.32 11.78 8.87
CA CYS A 129 1.93 13.05 8.42
C CYS A 129 2.69 12.87 7.09
N TYR A 130 3.34 11.72 6.93
CA TYR A 130 4.17 11.40 5.76
C TYR A 130 3.48 10.46 4.77
N GLY A 131 2.26 10.02 5.10
CA GLY A 131 1.53 9.02 4.34
C GLY A 131 2.12 7.61 4.49
N SER A 132 1.26 6.61 4.37
CA SER A 132 1.69 5.21 4.28
C SER A 132 1.84 4.81 2.81
N LYS A 133 2.96 4.20 2.43
CA LYS A 133 3.11 3.68 1.06
C LYS A 133 2.04 2.62 0.79
N PHE A 134 1.36 2.74 -0.34
CA PHE A 134 0.40 1.77 -0.82
C PHE A 134 0.67 1.49 -2.30
N TYR A 135 0.74 0.20 -2.65
CA TYR A 135 0.99 -0.24 -4.02
C TYR A 135 -0.32 -0.65 -4.69
N VAL A 136 -0.62 -0.01 -5.81
CA VAL A 136 -1.67 -0.48 -6.72
C VAL A 136 -1.10 -1.63 -7.53
N ASP A 137 -1.76 -2.78 -7.41
CA ASP A 137 -1.41 -4.06 -8.03
C ASP A 137 -2.61 -4.51 -8.87
N CYS A 138 -2.55 -4.29 -10.17
CA CYS A 138 -3.61 -4.58 -11.12
C CYS A 138 -3.87 -6.08 -11.23
N TYR A 139 -2.80 -6.90 -11.18
CA TYR A 139 -2.92 -8.34 -11.31
C TYR A 139 -3.66 -8.97 -10.12
N LYS A 140 -3.64 -8.33 -8.95
CA LYS A 140 -4.38 -8.78 -7.78
C LYS A 140 -5.87 -8.96 -8.01
N ALA A 141 -6.49 -8.19 -8.91
CA ALA A 141 -7.90 -8.36 -9.30
C ALA A 141 -8.19 -9.74 -9.92
N TYR A 142 -7.18 -10.38 -10.51
CA TYR A 142 -7.27 -11.67 -11.19
C TYR A 142 -6.96 -12.86 -10.27
N ASN A 143 -6.68 -12.61 -8.98
CA ASN A 143 -6.44 -13.64 -7.97
C ASN A 143 -5.41 -14.71 -8.41
N GLY A 144 -4.36 -14.29 -9.12
CA GLY A 144 -3.29 -15.20 -9.56
C GLY A 144 -3.66 -16.14 -10.71
N ALA A 145 -4.70 -15.84 -11.51
CA ALA A 145 -5.21 -16.71 -12.58
C ALA A 145 -4.17 -17.17 -13.62
N TYR A 146 -3.05 -16.44 -13.78
CA TYR A 146 -1.98 -16.71 -14.75
C TYR A 146 -0.64 -17.04 -14.08
N GLY A 147 -0.71 -17.59 -12.85
CA GLY A 147 0.47 -17.98 -12.07
C GLY A 147 1.21 -16.81 -11.43
N THR A 148 2.42 -17.07 -10.95
CA THR A 148 3.30 -16.05 -10.36
C THR A 148 3.78 -15.08 -11.43
N GLU A 149 3.82 -13.78 -11.10
CA GLU A 149 4.34 -12.76 -12.01
C GLU A 149 5.82 -12.98 -12.35
N LEU A 150 6.13 -13.00 -13.63
CA LEU A 150 7.50 -12.97 -14.11
C LEU A 150 8.04 -11.55 -14.04
N GLY A 151 8.86 -11.26 -13.02
CA GLY A 151 9.54 -9.98 -12.87
C GLY A 151 10.70 -9.79 -13.87
N ILE A 152 10.74 -8.61 -14.49
CA ILE A 152 11.73 -8.15 -15.48
C ILE A 152 12.05 -6.70 -15.16
N THR A 153 13.33 -6.34 -15.15
CA THR A 153 13.76 -4.97 -14.81
C THR A 153 14.63 -4.44 -15.93
N TYR A 154 14.27 -3.26 -16.46
CA TYR A 154 15.07 -2.56 -17.46
C TYR A 154 16.52 -2.39 -16.97
N PRO A 155 17.54 -2.59 -17.84
CA PRO A 155 17.49 -2.95 -19.26
C PRO A 155 17.62 -4.47 -19.51
N THR A 156 17.40 -5.31 -18.50
CA THR A 156 17.71 -6.75 -18.58
C THR A 156 16.60 -7.53 -19.26
N ALA A 157 16.89 -8.12 -20.41
CA ALA A 157 15.95 -8.99 -21.11
C ALA A 157 15.70 -10.30 -20.36
N LYS A 158 14.51 -10.90 -20.53
CA LYS A 158 14.17 -12.19 -19.94
C LYS A 158 13.32 -13.03 -20.88
N SER A 159 13.64 -14.32 -20.97
CA SER A 159 12.88 -15.30 -21.74
C SER A 159 12.06 -16.22 -20.84
N PHE A 160 10.94 -16.70 -21.36
CA PHE A 160 10.09 -17.71 -20.74
C PHE A 160 9.45 -18.58 -21.83
N ALA A 161 9.12 -19.82 -21.48
CA ALA A 161 8.50 -20.78 -22.39
C ALA A 161 6.99 -20.79 -22.22
N ILE A 162 6.28 -20.99 -23.33
CA ILE A 162 4.88 -21.39 -23.42
C ILE A 162 4.86 -22.89 -23.71
N ASN A 163 4.43 -23.69 -22.74
CA ASN A 163 4.52 -25.15 -22.80
C ASN A 163 3.23 -25.79 -23.34
N GLY A 164 2.10 -25.17 -23.06
CA GLY A 164 0.79 -25.53 -23.58
C GLY A 164 0.55 -25.05 -25.00
N GLN A 165 -0.55 -25.51 -25.61
CA GLN A 165 -0.95 -25.11 -26.96
C GLN A 165 -1.18 -23.60 -27.05
N VAL A 166 -1.83 -23.03 -26.04
CA VAL A 166 -1.98 -21.59 -25.81
C VAL A 166 -1.98 -21.38 -24.29
N GLU A 167 -1.07 -20.53 -23.79
CA GLU A 167 -1.02 -20.19 -22.35
C GLU A 167 -0.92 -18.68 -22.16
N THR A 168 -1.33 -18.22 -20.98
CA THR A 168 -1.20 -16.83 -20.57
C THR A 168 -0.27 -16.73 -19.38
N HIS A 169 0.73 -15.86 -19.46
CA HIS A 169 1.63 -15.56 -18.33
C HIS A 169 1.42 -14.13 -17.85
N ALA A 170 1.42 -13.95 -16.52
CA ALA A 170 1.53 -12.64 -15.89
C ALA A 170 2.98 -12.18 -15.86
N ILE A 171 3.24 -10.97 -16.35
CA ILE A 171 4.57 -10.37 -16.44
C ILE A 171 4.55 -9.03 -15.72
N ARG A 172 5.62 -8.74 -14.98
CA ARG A 172 5.85 -7.45 -14.35
C ARG A 172 7.14 -6.85 -14.89
N VAL A 173 7.07 -5.63 -15.44
CA VAL A 173 8.19 -4.93 -16.05
C VAL A 173 8.46 -3.63 -15.30
N ASP A 174 9.58 -3.56 -14.59
CA ASP A 174 10.08 -2.32 -14.01
C ASP A 174 10.82 -1.52 -15.09
N LEU A 175 10.25 -0.38 -15.48
CA LEU A 175 10.75 0.45 -16.59
C LEU A 175 11.99 1.27 -16.21
N ASN A 176 12.55 2.01 -17.17
CA ASN A 176 13.63 2.97 -16.92
C ASN A 176 13.14 4.12 -16.02
N LEU A 177 13.81 4.35 -14.89
CA LEU A 177 13.51 5.45 -13.97
C LEU A 177 13.73 6.85 -14.58
N ASN A 178 14.60 6.95 -15.59
CA ASN A 178 15.11 8.21 -16.10
C ASN A 178 14.56 8.61 -17.48
N GLY A 179 13.53 7.93 -17.99
CA GLY A 179 12.98 8.30 -19.29
C GLY A 179 12.04 7.26 -19.91
N PRO A 180 11.63 7.50 -21.18
CA PRO A 180 10.78 6.57 -21.91
C PRO A 180 11.47 5.22 -22.08
N THR A 181 10.67 4.16 -22.15
CA THR A 181 11.14 2.78 -22.34
C THR A 181 10.37 2.14 -23.47
N ASN A 182 11.09 1.59 -24.46
CA ASN A 182 10.52 0.68 -25.43
C ASN A 182 10.60 -0.74 -24.89
N VAL A 183 9.48 -1.45 -24.85
CA VAL A 183 9.41 -2.85 -24.44
C VAL A 183 9.05 -3.68 -25.65
N LYS A 184 10.00 -4.47 -26.14
CA LYS A 184 9.77 -5.43 -27.22
C LYS A 184 9.32 -6.76 -26.62
N ILE A 185 8.20 -7.28 -27.12
CA ILE A 185 7.63 -8.57 -26.73
C ILE A 185 7.84 -9.53 -27.90
N GLY A 186 8.94 -10.27 -27.92
CA GLY A 186 9.27 -11.20 -28.99
C GLY A 186 8.85 -12.62 -28.66
N CYS A 187 7.74 -13.09 -29.22
CA CYS A 187 7.36 -14.51 -29.15
C CYS A 187 7.63 -15.22 -30.49
N ASP A 188 7.84 -16.54 -30.43
CA ASP A 188 7.98 -17.40 -31.61
C ASP A 188 6.68 -17.43 -32.44
N THR A 189 5.53 -17.28 -31.77
CA THR A 189 4.20 -17.17 -32.38
C THR A 189 3.64 -15.74 -32.24
N TYR A 190 2.53 -15.46 -32.93
CA TYR A 190 1.74 -14.24 -32.67
C TYR A 190 1.21 -14.28 -31.22
N ALA A 191 1.00 -13.11 -30.61
CA ALA A 191 0.55 -13.00 -29.23
C ALA A 191 -0.60 -11.99 -29.07
N ALA A 192 -1.47 -12.24 -28.10
CA ALA A 192 -2.35 -11.24 -27.53
C ALA A 192 -1.74 -10.69 -26.24
N ILE A 193 -1.74 -9.37 -26.08
CA ILE A 193 -1.13 -8.69 -24.95
C ILE A 193 -2.15 -7.77 -24.30
N THR A 194 -2.36 -7.92 -23.00
CA THR A 194 -3.08 -6.94 -22.18
C THR A 194 -2.08 -6.30 -21.24
N TYR A 195 -1.99 -4.98 -21.22
CA TYR A 195 -1.14 -4.28 -20.26
C TYR A 195 -1.93 -3.20 -19.53
N PHE A 196 -1.47 -2.89 -18.32
CA PHE A 196 -2.17 -1.98 -17.42
C PHE A 196 -1.44 -0.63 -17.35
N SER A 197 -2.23 0.44 -17.32
CA SER A 197 -1.78 1.77 -16.91
C SER A 197 -1.57 1.83 -15.39
N PRO A 198 -0.96 2.91 -14.84
CA PRO A 198 -0.77 3.06 -13.39
C PRO A 198 -2.05 3.02 -12.55
N THR A 199 -3.22 3.24 -13.17
CA THR A 199 -4.54 3.19 -12.54
C THR A 199 -5.32 1.92 -12.89
N CYS A 200 -4.63 0.93 -13.45
CA CYS A 200 -5.17 -0.34 -13.92
C CYS A 200 -6.21 -0.26 -15.05
N GLY A 201 -6.26 0.85 -15.79
CA GLY A 201 -6.92 0.89 -17.09
C GLY A 201 -6.22 -0.06 -18.06
N GLN A 202 -6.98 -0.94 -18.71
CA GLN A 202 -6.49 -1.97 -19.62
C GLN A 202 -6.30 -1.42 -21.04
N THR A 203 -5.19 -1.80 -21.66
CA THR A 203 -5.02 -1.71 -23.12
C THR A 203 -4.75 -3.10 -23.69
N ASN A 204 -5.48 -3.46 -24.74
CA ASN A 204 -5.40 -4.77 -25.37
C ASN A 204 -4.81 -4.66 -26.78
N MET A 205 -3.79 -5.46 -27.07
CA MET A 205 -3.23 -5.67 -28.40
C MET A 205 -3.57 -7.10 -28.83
N GLY A 206 -4.53 -7.20 -29.75
CA GLY A 206 -5.17 -8.48 -30.06
C GLY A 206 -6.19 -8.90 -29.00
N ALA A 207 -7.14 -9.73 -29.41
CA ALA A 207 -8.19 -10.25 -28.56
C ALA A 207 -8.05 -11.78 -28.44
N PHE A 208 -8.20 -12.30 -27.22
CA PHE A 208 -8.18 -13.75 -26.98
C PHE A 208 -9.25 -14.49 -27.80
N SER A 209 -10.42 -13.88 -27.96
CA SER A 209 -11.54 -14.42 -28.76
C SER A 209 -11.32 -14.35 -30.27
N ASN A 210 -10.28 -13.65 -30.74
CA ASN A 210 -9.99 -13.49 -32.16
C ASN A 210 -8.47 -13.64 -32.43
N PRO A 211 -7.96 -14.88 -32.58
CA PRO A 211 -6.55 -15.14 -32.89
C PRO A 211 -6.01 -14.41 -34.13
N ALA A 212 -6.86 -14.07 -35.10
CA ALA A 212 -6.44 -13.31 -36.28
C ALA A 212 -6.04 -11.85 -35.97
N SER A 213 -6.41 -11.33 -34.79
CA SER A 213 -6.03 -10.00 -34.32
C SER A 213 -4.73 -9.98 -33.51
N TRP A 214 -4.13 -11.15 -33.26
CA TRP A 214 -2.89 -11.24 -32.51
C TRP A 214 -1.76 -10.56 -33.27
N VAL A 215 -0.77 -10.08 -32.54
CA VAL A 215 0.32 -9.26 -33.07
C VAL A 215 1.64 -10.03 -33.03
N TYR A 216 2.47 -9.84 -34.06
CA TYR A 216 3.78 -10.47 -34.12
C TYR A 216 4.85 -9.50 -33.61
N GLN A 217 5.52 -9.92 -32.53
CA GLN A 217 6.68 -9.25 -31.95
C GLN A 217 6.55 -7.72 -31.75
N PRO A 218 5.47 -7.22 -31.11
CA PRO A 218 5.26 -5.77 -30.99
C PRO A 218 6.31 -5.11 -30.09
N THR A 219 6.49 -3.81 -30.30
CA THR A 219 7.22 -2.92 -29.38
C THR A 219 6.25 -1.89 -28.82
N ILE A 220 6.12 -1.84 -27.51
CA ILE A 220 5.24 -0.90 -26.79
C ILE A 220 6.10 0.21 -26.21
N ASN A 221 5.75 1.46 -26.51
CA ASN A 221 6.41 2.62 -25.94
C ASN A 221 5.71 3.05 -24.65
N PHE A 222 6.46 3.13 -23.55
CA PHE A 222 6.01 3.69 -22.29
C PHE A 222 6.73 5.03 -22.06
N PRO A 223 6.01 6.17 -22.08
CA PRO A 223 6.64 7.49 -22.03
C PRO A 223 7.18 7.86 -20.65
N THR A 224 6.67 7.23 -19.59
CA THR A 224 7.00 7.52 -18.19
C THR A 224 7.31 6.25 -17.42
N TYR A 225 8.17 6.37 -16.41
CA TYR A 225 8.44 5.27 -15.48
C TYR A 225 7.21 4.88 -14.66
N TYR A 226 6.92 3.58 -14.65
CA TYR A 226 6.14 2.89 -13.64
C TYR A 226 6.41 1.38 -13.75
N THR A 227 5.97 0.59 -12.78
CA THR A 227 5.98 -0.86 -12.90
C THR A 227 4.77 -1.31 -13.71
N VAL A 228 4.99 -1.79 -14.93
CA VAL A 228 3.94 -2.29 -15.82
C VAL A 228 3.61 -3.72 -15.44
N GLN A 229 2.33 -4.01 -15.21
CA GLN A 229 1.83 -5.38 -15.20
C GLN A 229 1.20 -5.67 -16.56
N MET A 230 1.38 -6.89 -17.06
CA MET A 230 0.82 -7.30 -18.35
C MET A 230 0.55 -8.80 -18.38
N PHE A 231 -0.35 -9.20 -19.27
CA PHE A 231 -0.61 -10.58 -19.63
C PHE A 231 -0.16 -10.78 -21.06
N ILE A 232 0.54 -11.89 -21.28
CA ILE A 232 0.96 -12.31 -22.61
C ILE A 232 0.36 -13.68 -22.84
N THR A 233 -0.53 -13.75 -23.82
CA THR A 233 -1.07 -14.99 -24.35
C THR A 233 -0.41 -15.29 -25.68
N ALA A 234 0.21 -16.47 -25.80
CA ALA A 234 0.83 -16.91 -27.04
C ALA A 234 0.67 -18.42 -27.22
N GLY A 235 0.96 -18.92 -28.43
CA GLY A 235 1.03 -20.35 -28.71
C GLY A 235 2.37 -20.96 -28.26
N THR A 236 2.46 -22.29 -28.28
CA THR A 236 3.66 -23.05 -27.89
C THR A 236 4.95 -22.49 -28.51
N GLY A 237 5.97 -22.31 -27.68
CA GLY A 237 7.27 -21.74 -28.09
C GLY A 237 7.90 -20.93 -26.98
N ASN A 238 8.82 -20.03 -27.34
CA ASN A 238 9.45 -19.11 -26.40
C ASN A 238 8.96 -17.67 -26.62
N CYS A 239 8.91 -16.93 -25.54
CA CYS A 239 8.76 -15.48 -25.53
C CYS A 239 9.96 -14.84 -24.84
N ASN A 240 10.36 -13.67 -25.33
CA ASN A 240 11.42 -12.84 -24.78
C ASN A 240 10.92 -11.40 -24.65
N ILE A 241 11.12 -10.82 -23.47
CA ILE A 241 10.89 -9.40 -23.23
C ILE A 241 12.25 -8.72 -23.21
N SER A 242 12.42 -7.69 -24.04
CA SER A 242 13.68 -6.96 -24.22
C SER A 242 13.42 -5.46 -24.39
N PHE A 243 14.51 -4.68 -24.36
CA PHE A 243 14.48 -3.22 -24.37
C PHE A 243 15.38 -2.68 -25.49
N PRO A 244 14.83 -2.47 -26.71
CA PRO A 244 15.56 -1.91 -27.84
C PRO A 244 15.74 -0.38 -27.76
#